data_AF-A0A7C7QXL4-F1
#
_entry.id   AF-A0A7C7QXL4-F1
#
_cell.length_a   1.000
_cell.length_b   1.000
_cell.length_c   1.000
_cell.angle_alpha   90.00
_cell.angle_beta   90.00
_cell.angle_gamma   90.00
#
_symmetry.space_group_name_H-M   'P 1'
#
loop_
_entity.id
_entity.type
_entity.pdbx_description
1 polymer ?
#
loop_
_entity_poly.entity_id
_entity_poly.type
_entity_poly.pdbx_seq_one_letter_code
_entity_poly.pdbx_strand_id
1 'polypeptide(L)'
;MTRINTNVSSLNAQKTLTRSNTALQQALTRLSTGLRINTGKDDPAGLIASETLRADIVSVQKAISNSQRASEMIATADSALGQVNALLNDIRALITEAANQGALSDEQIAANQLQIDASLEAINRIAQTTTFQGRKLLDGGLDFVISSTDADFDKVVDLQVYQATLDSDGVDITINVTTAATQASTTVSDAGADNNLDADIVFELAGSKGREVFNFSAGTAYSDIADAINLVSDATGVTASYAAGTLTLTSTDYGSNALVSIEIIGSYSGAEFDDARDTGSDIEASVNGISAQGDGNTLSVKTATLDLKVVLDDSTKADGDSID
;
A
#
# COMPACT_ATOMS: atom_id res chain seq x y z
N MET A 1 -57.35 -32.67 74.74
CA MET A 1 -58.38 -32.90 73.70
C MET A 1 -57.70 -33.31 72.41
N THR A 2 -57.68 -34.60 72.11
CA THR A 2 -57.32 -35.16 70.81
C THR A 2 -58.44 -34.82 69.82
N ARG A 3 -58.18 -33.96 68.84
CA ARG A 3 -59.15 -33.63 67.78
C ARG A 3 -59.17 -34.80 66.79
N ILE A 4 -60.28 -35.54 66.71
CA ILE A 4 -60.44 -36.74 65.85
C ILE A 4 -60.72 -36.36 64.38
N ASN A 5 -61.34 -35.19 64.14
CA ASN A 5 -61.70 -34.74 62.78
C ASN A 5 -60.55 -34.11 61.97
N THR A 6 -59.43 -33.76 62.59
CA THR A 6 -58.29 -33.14 61.90
C THR A 6 -57.00 -33.75 62.43
N ASN A 7 -56.48 -34.74 61.70
CA ASN A 7 -55.26 -35.44 62.07
C ASN A 7 -54.03 -34.62 61.63
N VAL A 8 -53.54 -33.76 62.53
CA VAL A 8 -52.41 -32.87 62.30
C VAL A 8 -51.12 -33.64 61.98
N SER A 9 -50.91 -34.82 62.58
CA SER A 9 -49.74 -35.67 62.29
C SER A 9 -49.75 -36.18 60.84
N SER A 10 -50.92 -36.57 60.33
CA SER A 10 -51.08 -37.00 58.92
C SER A 10 -50.87 -35.84 57.93
N LEU A 11 -51.37 -34.65 58.25
CA LEU A 11 -51.16 -33.43 57.45
C LEU A 11 -49.68 -33.03 57.40
N ASN A 12 -48.97 -33.14 58.53
CA ASN A 12 -47.52 -32.90 58.58
C ASN A 12 -46.75 -33.95 57.76
N ALA A 13 -47.11 -35.23 57.86
CA ALA A 13 -46.51 -36.29 57.04
C ALA A 13 -46.72 -36.04 55.53
N GLN A 14 -47.94 -35.65 55.13
CA GLN A 14 -48.26 -35.33 53.73
C GLN A 14 -47.49 -34.10 53.22
N LYS A 15 -47.33 -33.06 54.05
CA LYS A 15 -46.52 -31.87 53.72
C LYS A 15 -45.05 -32.23 53.53
N THR A 16 -44.49 -33.07 54.39
CA THR A 16 -43.11 -33.57 54.26
C THR A 16 -42.95 -34.43 53.01
N LEU A 17 -43.89 -35.36 52.74
CA LEU A 17 -43.88 -36.18 51.53
C LEU A 17 -43.92 -35.33 50.25
N THR A 18 -44.76 -34.29 50.23
CA THR A 18 -44.86 -33.37 49.08
C THR A 18 -43.53 -32.64 48.83
N ARG A 19 -42.84 -32.20 49.90
CA ARG A 19 -41.50 -31.60 49.79
C ARG A 19 -40.47 -32.59 49.26
N SER A 20 -40.46 -33.82 49.77
CA SER A 20 -39.56 -34.88 49.29
C SER A 20 -39.81 -35.23 47.82
N ASN A 21 -41.08 -35.34 47.40
CA ASN A 21 -41.43 -35.57 46.00
C ASN A 21 -40.99 -34.42 45.10
N THR A 22 -41.12 -33.16 45.54
CA THR A 22 -40.66 -31.99 44.78
C THR A 22 -39.13 -32.01 44.62
N ALA A 23 -38.40 -32.31 45.69
CA ALA A 23 -36.94 -32.44 45.65
C ALA A 23 -36.48 -33.59 44.74
N LEU A 24 -37.17 -34.74 44.80
CA LEU A 24 -36.91 -35.88 43.92
C LEU A 24 -37.16 -35.51 42.44
N GLN A 25 -38.26 -34.82 42.12
CA GLN A 25 -38.54 -34.37 40.75
C GLN A 25 -37.47 -33.40 40.24
N GLN A 26 -36.99 -32.49 41.07
CA GLN A 26 -35.91 -31.58 40.69
C GLN A 26 -34.59 -32.34 40.44
N ALA A 27 -34.26 -33.32 41.30
CA ALA A 27 -33.09 -34.17 41.13
C ALA A 27 -33.18 -35.01 39.84
N LEU A 28 -34.35 -35.58 39.55
CA LEU A 28 -34.60 -36.32 38.30
C LEU A 28 -34.50 -35.42 37.07
N THR A 29 -34.99 -34.18 37.16
CA THR A 29 -34.86 -33.21 36.05
C THR A 29 -33.39 -32.88 35.80
N ARG A 30 -32.62 -32.57 36.85
CA ARG A 30 -31.17 -32.31 36.75
C ARG A 30 -30.39 -33.52 36.22
N LEU A 31 -30.78 -34.73 36.62
CA LEU A 31 -30.17 -35.96 36.12
C LEU A 31 -30.49 -36.17 34.64
N SER A 32 -31.73 -35.90 34.21
CA SER A 32 -32.15 -36.07 32.82
C SER A 32 -31.53 -35.04 31.88
N THR A 33 -31.32 -33.80 32.33
CA THR A 33 -30.72 -32.74 31.51
C THR A 33 -29.20 -32.68 31.63
N GLY A 34 -28.64 -33.22 32.72
CA GLY A 34 -27.24 -33.02 33.08
C GLY A 34 -26.92 -31.59 33.54
N LEU A 35 -27.92 -30.72 33.67
CA LEU A 35 -27.74 -29.30 34.00
C LEU A 35 -28.12 -29.03 35.45
N ARG A 36 -27.25 -28.31 36.18
CA ARG A 36 -27.53 -27.85 37.54
C ARG A 36 -28.68 -26.83 37.57
N ILE A 37 -28.71 -25.91 36.61
CA ILE A 37 -29.73 -24.87 36.46
C ILE A 37 -30.61 -25.27 35.28
N ASN A 38 -31.89 -25.53 35.52
CA ASN A 38 -32.84 -25.95 34.47
C ASN A 38 -33.86 -24.86 34.15
N THR A 39 -34.20 -24.03 35.13
CA THR A 39 -35.18 -22.97 34.98
C THR A 39 -34.66 -21.68 35.63
N GLY A 40 -35.15 -20.52 35.16
CA GLY A 40 -34.80 -19.22 35.74
C GLY A 40 -35.26 -19.04 37.20
N LYS A 41 -36.10 -19.94 37.70
CA LYS A 41 -36.51 -20.01 39.11
C LYS A 41 -35.39 -20.56 40.01
N ASP A 42 -34.53 -21.43 39.49
CA ASP A 42 -33.46 -22.07 40.28
C ASP A 42 -32.31 -21.09 40.56
N ASP A 43 -31.90 -20.33 39.53
CA ASP A 43 -30.82 -19.33 39.58
C ASP A 43 -30.93 -18.42 38.33
N PRO A 44 -31.61 -17.26 38.42
CA PRO A 44 -31.82 -16.41 37.24
C PRO A 44 -30.53 -15.80 36.70
N ALA A 45 -29.61 -15.39 37.59
CA ALA A 45 -28.32 -14.82 37.18
C ALA A 45 -27.41 -15.88 36.57
N GLY A 46 -27.35 -17.07 37.18
CA GLY A 46 -26.60 -18.20 36.64
C GLY A 46 -27.14 -18.71 35.31
N LEU A 47 -28.47 -18.70 35.13
CA LEU A 47 -29.08 -19.04 33.83
C LEU A 47 -28.68 -18.02 32.77
N ILE A 48 -28.81 -16.71 33.03
CA ILE A 48 -28.42 -15.65 32.08
C ILE A 48 -26.95 -15.81 31.68
N ALA A 49 -26.04 -15.92 32.66
CA ALA A 49 -24.62 -16.09 32.37
C ALA A 49 -24.35 -17.37 31.53
N SER A 50 -25.03 -18.48 31.84
CA SER A 50 -24.88 -19.72 31.09
C SER A 50 -25.41 -19.63 29.66
N GLU A 51 -26.51 -18.92 29.43
CA GLU A 51 -27.06 -18.71 28.09
C GLU A 51 -26.20 -17.73 27.28
N THR A 52 -25.64 -16.68 27.89
CA THR A 52 -24.64 -15.81 27.25
C THR A 52 -23.42 -16.62 26.81
N LEU A 53 -22.85 -17.43 27.70
CA LEU A 53 -21.70 -18.27 27.34
C LEU A 53 -22.03 -19.30 26.26
N ARG A 54 -23.24 -19.85 26.25
CA ARG A 54 -23.71 -20.72 25.16
C ARG A 54 -23.78 -19.97 23.83
N ALA A 55 -24.31 -18.75 23.83
CA ALA A 55 -24.35 -17.90 22.64
C ALA A 55 -22.93 -17.57 22.14
N ASP A 56 -22.01 -17.22 23.05
CA ASP A 56 -20.61 -16.95 22.73
C ASP A 56 -19.92 -18.19 22.14
N ILE A 57 -20.14 -19.38 22.71
CA ILE A 57 -19.59 -20.64 22.18
C ILE A 57 -20.06 -20.87 20.74
N VAL A 58 -21.36 -20.70 20.47
CA VAL A 58 -21.90 -20.86 19.11
C VAL A 58 -21.30 -19.81 18.17
N SER A 59 -21.16 -18.57 18.61
CA SER A 59 -20.54 -17.49 17.84
C SER A 59 -19.08 -17.81 17.50
N VAL A 60 -18.28 -18.20 18.49
CA VAL A 60 -16.86 -18.57 18.32
C VAL A 60 -16.72 -19.79 17.42
N GLN A 61 -17.58 -20.81 17.55
CA GLN A 61 -17.57 -21.98 16.66
C GLN A 61 -17.82 -21.58 15.20
N LYS A 62 -18.72 -20.62 14.95
CA LYS A 62 -18.94 -20.07 13.61
C LYS A 62 -17.75 -19.25 13.13
N ALA A 63 -17.15 -18.44 13.99
CA ALA A 63 -15.94 -17.68 13.67
C ALA A 63 -14.78 -18.63 13.28
N ILE A 64 -14.56 -19.71 14.04
CA ILE A 64 -13.55 -20.73 13.73
C ILE A 64 -13.81 -21.35 12.34
N SER A 65 -15.05 -21.75 12.06
CA SER A 65 -15.39 -22.33 10.75
C SER A 65 -15.21 -21.32 9.61
N ASN A 66 -15.50 -20.03 9.84
CA ASN A 66 -15.27 -18.98 8.85
C ASN A 66 -13.76 -18.75 8.61
N SER A 67 -12.95 -18.72 9.66
CA SER A 67 -11.49 -18.60 9.54
C SER A 67 -10.86 -19.80 8.83
N GLN A 68 -11.37 -21.01 9.06
CA GLN A 68 -10.93 -22.21 8.33
C GLN A 68 -11.20 -22.08 6.83
N ARG A 69 -12.41 -21.64 6.45
CA ARG A 69 -12.74 -21.39 5.03
C ARG A 69 -11.88 -20.29 4.41
N ALA A 70 -11.59 -19.23 5.16
CA ALA A 70 -10.68 -18.18 4.70
C ALA A 70 -9.26 -18.75 4.47
N SER A 71 -8.77 -19.60 5.37
CA SER A 71 -7.49 -20.29 5.20
C SER A 71 -7.46 -21.19 3.97
N GLU A 72 -8.53 -21.94 3.71
CA GLU A 72 -8.65 -22.80 2.52
C GLU A 72 -8.67 -21.98 1.22
N MET A 73 -9.38 -20.84 1.23
CA MET A 73 -9.41 -19.89 0.11
C MET A 73 -8.01 -19.33 -0.16
N ILE A 74 -7.31 -18.86 0.87
CA ILE A 74 -5.94 -18.32 0.77
C ILE A 74 -4.99 -19.41 0.26
N ALA A 75 -5.05 -20.63 0.78
CA ALA A 75 -4.21 -21.73 0.30
C ALA A 75 -4.45 -22.07 -1.17
N THR A 76 -5.71 -21.96 -1.64
CA THR A 76 -6.04 -22.14 -3.06
C THR A 76 -5.43 -21.04 -3.92
N ALA A 77 -5.53 -19.78 -3.49
CA ALA A 77 -4.92 -18.65 -4.18
C ALA A 77 -3.38 -18.74 -4.19
N ASP A 78 -2.77 -19.07 -3.05
CA ASP A 78 -1.32 -19.22 -2.89
C ASP A 78 -0.74 -20.32 -3.79
N SER A 79 -1.41 -21.48 -3.84
CA SER A 79 -0.99 -22.56 -4.74
C SER A 79 -1.06 -22.15 -6.22
N ALA A 80 -2.08 -21.39 -6.62
CA ALA A 80 -2.19 -20.88 -7.98
C ALA A 80 -1.12 -19.81 -8.28
N LEU A 81 -0.85 -18.91 -7.34
CA LEU A 81 0.24 -17.92 -7.46
C LEU A 81 1.62 -18.58 -7.51
N GLY A 82 1.83 -19.71 -6.84
CA GLY A 82 3.03 -20.52 -6.98
C GLY A 82 3.27 -21.01 -8.42
N GLN A 83 2.21 -21.37 -9.14
CA GLN A 83 2.30 -21.75 -10.56
C GLN A 83 2.57 -20.53 -11.45
N VAL A 84 1.95 -19.39 -11.16
CA VAL A 84 2.24 -18.12 -11.85
C VAL A 84 3.71 -17.74 -11.67
N ASN A 85 4.25 -17.86 -10.46
CA ASN A 85 5.65 -17.57 -10.17
C ASN A 85 6.61 -18.47 -10.98
N ALA A 86 6.33 -19.77 -11.07
CA ALA A 86 7.12 -20.69 -11.89
C ALA A 86 7.13 -20.26 -13.38
N LEU A 87 5.98 -19.94 -13.95
CA LEU A 87 5.86 -19.46 -15.34
C LEU A 87 6.62 -18.14 -15.57
N LEU A 88 6.58 -17.22 -14.60
CA LEU A 88 7.34 -15.96 -14.68
C LEU A 88 8.85 -16.19 -14.64
N ASN A 89 9.33 -17.15 -13.85
CA ASN A 89 10.74 -17.53 -13.84
C ASN A 89 11.17 -18.17 -15.18
N ASP A 90 10.31 -19.00 -15.78
CA ASP A 90 10.56 -19.57 -17.11
C ASP A 90 10.61 -18.47 -18.19
N ILE A 91 9.68 -17.50 -18.16
CA ILE A 91 9.71 -16.33 -19.05
C ILE A 91 11.02 -15.55 -18.88
N ARG A 92 11.44 -15.30 -17.63
CA ARG A 92 12.70 -14.59 -17.36
C ARG A 92 13.92 -15.34 -17.92
N ALA A 93 13.93 -16.67 -17.81
CA ALA A 93 15.00 -17.49 -18.38
C ALA A 93 15.03 -17.37 -19.91
N LEU A 94 13.87 -17.50 -20.57
CA LEU A 94 13.74 -17.37 -22.03
C LEU A 94 14.15 -15.98 -22.54
N ILE A 95 13.80 -14.91 -21.82
CA ILE A 95 14.21 -13.54 -22.15
C ILE A 95 15.73 -13.40 -22.04
N THR A 96 16.33 -13.92 -20.96
CA THR A 96 17.78 -13.87 -20.74
C THR A 96 18.52 -14.67 -21.81
N GLU A 97 17.98 -15.81 -22.21
CA GLU A 97 18.49 -16.62 -23.30
C GLU A 97 18.42 -15.87 -24.64
N ALA A 98 17.25 -15.33 -24.99
CA ALA A 98 17.03 -14.56 -26.22
C ALA A 98 17.86 -13.27 -26.32
N ALA A 99 18.26 -12.68 -25.18
CA ALA A 99 19.16 -11.53 -25.16
C ALA A 99 20.58 -11.85 -25.68
N ASN A 100 20.99 -13.12 -25.73
CA ASN A 100 22.27 -13.55 -26.28
C ASN A 100 22.22 -13.67 -27.82
N GLN A 101 21.95 -12.56 -28.51
CA GLN A 101 21.80 -12.49 -29.98
C GLN A 101 23.04 -12.99 -30.76
N GLY A 102 24.22 -12.97 -30.15
CA GLY A 102 25.45 -13.50 -30.78
C GLY A 102 25.54 -15.02 -30.84
N ALA A 103 24.67 -15.75 -30.14
CA ALA A 103 24.72 -17.21 -29.99
C ALA A 103 23.46 -17.95 -30.48
N LEU A 104 22.37 -17.24 -30.77
CA LEU A 104 21.09 -17.80 -31.22
C LEU A 104 20.75 -17.29 -32.63
N SER A 105 20.13 -18.15 -33.44
CA SER A 105 19.53 -17.71 -34.71
C SER A 105 18.20 -17.00 -34.48
N ASP A 106 17.77 -16.22 -35.47
CA ASP A 106 16.47 -15.52 -35.44
C ASP A 106 15.30 -16.50 -35.26
N GLU A 107 15.37 -17.71 -35.84
CA GLU A 107 14.35 -18.74 -35.67
C GLU A 107 14.30 -19.28 -34.24
N GLN A 108 15.45 -19.37 -33.55
CA GLN A 108 15.49 -19.80 -32.14
C GLN A 108 14.93 -18.71 -31.22
N ILE A 109 15.23 -17.44 -31.51
CA ILE A 109 14.64 -16.30 -30.78
C ILE A 109 13.13 -16.28 -30.98
N ALA A 110 12.64 -16.49 -32.21
CA ALA A 110 11.22 -16.57 -32.51
C ALA A 110 10.52 -17.75 -31.79
N ALA A 111 11.19 -18.90 -31.67
CA ALA A 111 10.68 -20.04 -30.91
C ALA A 111 10.58 -19.72 -29.40
N ASN A 112 11.58 -19.04 -28.84
CA ASN A 112 11.54 -18.58 -27.45
C ASN A 112 10.39 -17.60 -27.20
N GLN A 113 10.14 -16.68 -28.14
CA GLN A 113 8.98 -15.77 -28.07
C GLN A 113 7.65 -16.54 -28.04
N LEU A 114 7.48 -17.55 -28.90
CA LEU A 114 6.26 -18.37 -28.90
C LEU A 114 6.03 -19.07 -27.55
N GLN A 115 7.11 -19.51 -26.90
CA GLN A 115 7.02 -20.12 -25.57
C GLN A 115 6.68 -19.09 -24.49
N ILE A 116 7.22 -17.88 -24.58
CA ILE A 116 6.84 -16.76 -23.70
C ILE A 116 5.34 -16.46 -23.85
N ASP A 117 4.85 -16.36 -25.08
CA ASP A 117 3.43 -16.07 -25.35
C ASP A 117 2.51 -17.17 -24.77
N ALA A 118 2.89 -18.44 -24.93
CA ALA A 118 2.15 -19.57 -24.35
C ALA A 118 2.15 -19.55 -22.81
N SER A 119 3.28 -19.17 -22.19
CA SER A 119 3.37 -18.99 -20.73
C SER A 119 2.49 -17.84 -20.24
N LEU A 120 2.45 -16.72 -20.97
CA LEU A 120 1.55 -15.60 -20.67
C LEU A 120 0.07 -16.00 -20.79
N GLU A 121 -0.30 -16.76 -21.82
CA GLU A 121 -1.65 -17.32 -21.95
C GLU A 121 -1.99 -18.26 -20.79
N ALA A 122 -1.04 -19.09 -20.36
CA ALA A 122 -1.21 -19.97 -19.21
C ALA A 122 -1.41 -19.19 -17.90
N ILE A 123 -0.66 -18.10 -17.68
CA ILE A 123 -0.85 -17.20 -16.53
C ILE A 123 -2.26 -16.61 -16.54
N ASN A 124 -2.69 -16.05 -17.68
CA ASN A 124 -4.05 -15.49 -17.84
C ASN A 124 -5.13 -16.54 -17.56
N ARG A 125 -4.95 -17.77 -18.05
CA ARG A 125 -5.88 -18.87 -17.76
C ARG A 125 -5.91 -19.23 -16.28
N ILE A 126 -4.77 -19.27 -15.59
CA ILE A 126 -4.73 -19.54 -14.13
C ILE A 126 -5.51 -18.45 -13.40
N ALA A 127 -5.26 -17.17 -13.71
CA ALA A 127 -5.97 -16.04 -13.12
C ALA A 127 -7.50 -16.17 -13.32
N GLN A 128 -7.94 -16.47 -14.55
CA GLN A 128 -9.36 -16.56 -14.90
C GLN A 128 -10.05 -17.85 -14.45
N THR A 129 -9.32 -18.92 -14.12
CA THR A 129 -9.94 -20.22 -13.76
C THR A 129 -9.88 -20.51 -12.26
N THR A 130 -8.98 -19.87 -11.52
CA THR A 130 -8.82 -20.08 -10.07
C THR A 130 -10.05 -19.57 -9.32
N THR A 131 -10.81 -20.50 -8.73
CA THR A 131 -12.04 -20.19 -7.98
C THR A 131 -12.10 -20.91 -6.66
N PHE A 132 -12.69 -20.27 -5.65
CA PHE A 132 -13.14 -20.91 -4.42
C PHE A 132 -14.65 -20.73 -4.29
N GLN A 133 -15.39 -21.82 -4.16
CA GLN A 133 -16.86 -21.79 -4.00
C GLN A 133 -17.58 -20.97 -5.10
N GLY A 134 -17.07 -21.02 -6.34
CA GLY A 134 -17.64 -20.30 -7.49
C GLY A 134 -17.21 -18.83 -7.62
N ARG A 135 -16.46 -18.28 -6.66
CA ARG A 135 -15.89 -16.94 -6.71
C ARG A 135 -14.47 -16.99 -7.26
N LYS A 136 -14.16 -16.14 -8.24
CA LYS A 136 -12.81 -15.96 -8.79
C LYS A 136 -11.92 -15.27 -7.77
N LEU A 137 -10.65 -15.68 -7.69
CA LEU A 137 -9.72 -15.19 -6.66
C LEU A 137 -8.63 -14.27 -7.21
N LEU A 138 -8.24 -14.45 -8.48
CA LEU A 138 -7.03 -13.87 -9.06
C LEU A 138 -7.31 -13.03 -10.32
N ASP A 139 -8.57 -12.67 -10.57
CA ASP A 139 -9.00 -11.89 -11.73
C ASP A 139 -9.07 -10.39 -11.47
N GLY A 140 -8.67 -9.94 -10.27
CA GLY A 140 -8.77 -8.54 -9.83
C GLY A 140 -10.18 -8.10 -9.40
N GLY A 141 -11.21 -8.93 -9.58
CA GLY A 141 -12.59 -8.56 -9.23
C GLY A 141 -12.87 -8.46 -7.73
N LEU A 142 -11.90 -8.81 -6.88
CA LEU A 142 -11.95 -8.65 -5.43
C LEU A 142 -11.20 -7.41 -4.93
N ASP A 143 -10.59 -6.65 -5.84
CA ASP A 143 -9.93 -5.39 -5.53
C ASP A 143 -10.95 -4.26 -5.34
N PHE A 144 -10.49 -3.14 -4.79
CA PHE A 144 -11.31 -1.93 -4.65
C PHE A 144 -11.63 -1.35 -6.02
N VAL A 145 -12.91 -1.10 -6.28
CA VAL A 145 -13.35 -0.38 -7.48
C VAL A 145 -13.24 1.11 -7.18
N ILE A 146 -12.31 1.77 -7.87
CA ILE A 146 -12.14 3.22 -7.78
C ILE A 146 -12.95 3.87 -8.90
N SER A 147 -13.71 4.90 -8.56
CA SER A 147 -14.38 5.78 -9.51
C SER A 147 -14.17 7.21 -9.06
N SER A 148 -13.77 8.09 -9.97
CA SER A 148 -13.80 9.53 -9.74
C SER A 148 -14.68 10.20 -10.79
N THR A 149 -15.34 11.28 -10.38
CA THR A 149 -16.05 12.21 -11.27
C THR A 149 -15.36 13.56 -11.37
N ASP A 150 -14.23 13.72 -10.69
CA ASP A 150 -13.46 14.94 -10.65
C ASP A 150 -12.48 15.02 -11.83
N ALA A 151 -12.39 16.19 -12.45
CA ALA A 151 -11.40 16.46 -13.50
C ALA A 151 -9.98 16.48 -12.94
N ASP A 152 -9.81 16.77 -11.65
CA ASP A 152 -8.51 16.78 -10.99
C ASP A 152 -7.97 15.38 -10.68
N PHE A 153 -8.76 14.33 -10.89
CA PHE A 153 -8.27 12.95 -10.81
C PHE A 153 -7.22 12.64 -11.88
N ASP A 154 -7.17 13.40 -12.99
CA ASP A 154 -6.10 13.30 -13.99
C ASP A 154 -4.70 13.58 -13.40
N LYS A 155 -4.63 14.24 -12.23
CA LYS A 155 -3.39 14.48 -11.49
C LYS A 155 -2.93 13.26 -10.68
N VAL A 156 -3.71 12.18 -10.61
CA VAL A 156 -3.34 10.94 -9.93
C VAL A 156 -2.69 9.99 -10.94
N VAL A 157 -1.39 9.74 -10.76
CA VAL A 157 -0.60 8.85 -11.62
C VAL A 157 -0.81 7.38 -11.24
N ASP A 158 -0.80 7.09 -9.94
CA ASP A 158 -1.03 5.74 -9.41
C ASP A 158 -1.82 5.82 -8.10
N LEU A 159 -2.72 4.86 -7.90
CA LEU A 159 -3.58 4.78 -6.72
C LEU A 159 -3.71 3.33 -6.27
N GLN A 160 -3.20 3.05 -5.07
CA GLN A 160 -3.20 1.73 -4.47
C GLN A 160 -3.92 1.76 -3.13
N VAL A 161 -5.07 1.09 -3.05
CA VAL A 161 -5.84 0.92 -1.82
C VAL A 161 -5.52 -0.44 -1.23
N TYR A 162 -4.85 -0.48 -0.07
CA TYR A 162 -4.55 -1.72 0.63
C TYR A 162 -5.64 -2.10 1.62
N GLN A 163 -6.35 -1.12 2.15
CA GLN A 163 -7.45 -1.30 3.09
C GLN A 163 -8.43 -0.15 2.98
N ALA A 164 -9.72 -0.45 2.92
CA ALA A 164 -10.79 0.53 3.15
C ALA A 164 -11.97 -0.16 3.84
N THR A 165 -12.48 0.44 4.91
CA THR A 165 -13.74 0.02 5.52
C THR A 165 -14.89 0.64 4.72
N LEU A 166 -15.52 -0.16 3.87
CA LEU A 166 -16.62 0.30 3.01
C LEU A 166 -17.96 0.28 3.75
N ASP A 167 -18.70 1.38 3.66
CA ASP A 167 -20.12 1.42 3.99
C ASP A 167 -20.97 1.02 2.77
N SER A 168 -22.30 1.11 2.84
CA SER A 168 -23.21 0.67 1.77
C SER A 168 -22.97 1.34 0.41
N ASP A 169 -22.42 2.55 0.43
CA ASP A 169 -22.27 3.41 -0.75
C ASP A 169 -20.80 3.63 -1.15
N GLY A 170 -19.85 2.98 -0.47
CA GLY A 170 -18.41 3.17 -0.66
C GLY A 170 -17.77 4.07 0.39
N VAL A 171 -16.59 4.63 0.07
CA VAL A 171 -15.87 5.62 0.88
C VAL A 171 -15.35 6.69 -0.07
N ASP A 172 -15.73 7.94 0.18
CA ASP A 172 -15.19 9.09 -0.54
C ASP A 172 -13.78 9.39 -0.02
N ILE A 173 -12.84 9.65 -0.93
CA ILE A 173 -11.43 9.92 -0.62
C ILE A 173 -11.08 11.30 -1.16
N THR A 174 -11.13 12.31 -0.31
CA THR A 174 -10.73 13.67 -0.64
C THR A 174 -9.27 13.89 -0.28
N ILE A 175 -8.43 14.18 -1.27
CA ILE A 175 -7.02 14.54 -1.10
C ILE A 175 -6.86 16.06 -1.26
N ASN A 176 -6.44 16.74 -0.20
CA ASN A 176 -6.15 18.18 -0.24
C ASN A 176 -4.64 18.40 -0.16
N VAL A 177 -4.03 18.85 -1.25
CA VAL A 177 -2.59 19.17 -1.31
C VAL A 177 -2.37 20.58 -0.75
N THR A 178 -1.64 20.68 0.36
CA THR A 178 -1.28 21.96 1.01
C THR A 178 0.05 22.51 0.53
N THR A 179 1.02 21.64 0.24
CA THR A 179 2.33 22.00 -0.30
C THR A 179 2.67 21.01 -1.40
N ALA A 180 2.96 21.48 -2.61
CA ALA A 180 3.41 20.62 -3.70
C ALA A 180 4.86 20.18 -3.48
N ALA A 181 5.22 18.97 -3.93
CA ALA A 181 6.61 18.57 -3.89
C ALA A 181 7.43 19.42 -4.86
N THR A 182 8.68 19.68 -4.53
CA THR A 182 9.61 20.41 -5.38
C THR A 182 10.83 19.58 -5.71
N GLN A 183 11.40 19.81 -6.89
CA GLN A 183 12.74 19.35 -7.24
C GLN A 183 13.77 20.29 -6.62
N ALA A 184 14.95 19.75 -6.30
CA ALA A 184 16.11 20.57 -6.01
C ALA A 184 16.57 21.28 -7.29
N SER A 185 16.88 22.57 -7.22
CA SER A 185 17.38 23.32 -8.35
C SER A 185 18.42 24.35 -7.93
N THR A 186 19.51 24.44 -8.69
CA THR A 186 20.46 25.55 -8.58
C THR A 186 20.67 26.20 -9.94
N THR A 187 21.10 27.45 -9.93
CA THR A 187 21.33 28.23 -11.14
C THR A 187 22.73 28.80 -11.13
N VAL A 188 23.41 28.66 -12.25
CA VAL A 188 24.68 29.33 -12.55
C VAL A 188 24.34 30.45 -13.51
N SER A 189 24.54 31.69 -13.07
CA SER A 189 24.28 32.87 -13.90
C SER A 189 25.48 33.13 -14.79
N ASP A 190 25.24 33.29 -16.09
CA ASP A 190 26.25 33.74 -17.01
C ASP A 190 26.64 35.19 -16.70
N ALA A 191 27.94 35.46 -16.55
CA ALA A 191 28.44 36.83 -16.34
C ALA A 191 28.94 37.49 -17.64
N GLY A 192 29.03 36.74 -18.75
CA GLY A 192 29.64 37.15 -20.01
C GLY A 192 28.62 37.60 -21.07
N ALA A 193 29.11 38.35 -22.07
CA ALA A 193 28.31 38.72 -23.25
C ALA A 193 28.26 37.61 -24.31
N ASP A 194 29.12 36.59 -24.17
CA ASP A 194 29.44 35.62 -25.22
C ASP A 194 28.82 34.22 -24.98
N ASN A 195 28.05 34.01 -23.89
CA ASN A 195 27.45 32.71 -23.52
C ASN A 195 28.45 31.57 -23.25
N ASN A 196 29.69 31.93 -22.92
CA ASN A 196 30.80 31.00 -22.72
C ASN A 196 31.45 31.24 -21.37
N LEU A 197 32.09 30.20 -20.85
CA LEU A 197 32.80 30.20 -19.58
C LEU A 197 34.03 31.13 -19.61
N ASP A 198 34.18 32.01 -18.62
CA ASP A 198 35.28 33.00 -18.60
C ASP A 198 36.62 32.45 -18.09
N ALA A 199 36.61 31.36 -17.32
CA ALA A 199 37.80 30.75 -16.71
C ALA A 199 37.69 29.21 -16.65
N ASP A 200 38.81 28.51 -16.65
CA ASP A 200 38.82 27.04 -16.44
C ASP A 200 38.15 26.71 -15.10
N ILE A 201 37.34 25.65 -15.08
CA ILE A 201 36.63 25.18 -13.88
C ILE A 201 36.71 23.67 -13.75
N VAL A 202 36.88 23.22 -12.51
CA VAL A 202 36.69 21.83 -12.11
C VAL A 202 35.72 21.83 -10.94
N PHE A 203 34.60 21.11 -11.07
CA PHE A 203 33.58 21.02 -10.02
C PHE A 203 33.03 19.60 -9.91
N GLU A 204 32.65 19.20 -8.71
CA GLU A 204 31.85 18.02 -8.44
C GLU A 204 30.37 18.40 -8.46
N LEU A 205 29.59 17.70 -9.28
CA LEU A 205 28.14 17.73 -9.26
C LEU A 205 27.63 16.51 -8.52
N ALA A 206 26.93 16.70 -7.41
CA ALA A 206 26.23 15.63 -6.71
C ALA A 206 24.71 15.79 -6.84
N GLY A 207 24.04 14.69 -7.17
CA GLY A 207 22.60 14.55 -7.15
C GLY A 207 22.13 13.42 -6.23
N SER A 208 20.86 13.05 -6.34
CA SER A 208 20.24 11.99 -5.54
C SER A 208 20.83 10.60 -5.79
N LYS A 209 21.36 10.35 -7.00
CA LYS A 209 21.83 9.03 -7.44
C LYS A 209 23.34 8.86 -7.35
N GLY A 210 24.10 9.95 -7.43
CA GLY A 210 25.55 9.88 -7.50
C GLY A 210 26.23 11.24 -7.57
N ARG A 211 27.54 11.20 -7.80
CA ARG A 211 28.40 12.37 -7.97
C ARG A 211 29.28 12.17 -9.20
N GLU A 212 29.56 13.25 -9.91
CA GLU A 212 30.48 13.26 -11.06
C GLU A 212 31.33 14.53 -11.04
N VAL A 213 32.60 14.43 -11.41
CA VAL A 213 33.50 15.58 -11.51
C VAL A 213 33.60 16.02 -12.95
N PHE A 214 33.25 17.28 -13.20
CA PHE A 214 33.40 17.92 -14.49
C PHE A 214 34.63 18.80 -14.54
N ASN A 215 35.22 18.90 -15.72
CA ASN A 215 36.34 19.77 -16.01
C ASN A 215 36.09 20.45 -17.35
N PHE A 216 35.98 21.78 -17.34
CA PHE A 216 35.77 22.59 -18.53
C PHE A 216 36.82 23.68 -18.60
N SER A 217 37.29 23.98 -19.82
CA SER A 217 38.20 25.08 -20.06
C SER A 217 37.44 26.37 -20.37
N ALA A 218 38.09 27.51 -20.13
CA ALA A 218 37.61 28.82 -20.56
C ALA A 218 37.24 28.78 -22.05
N GLY A 219 36.12 29.42 -22.40
CA GLY A 219 35.56 29.44 -23.75
C GLY A 219 34.63 28.27 -24.07
N THR A 220 34.35 27.33 -23.16
CA THR A 220 33.30 26.32 -23.34
C THR A 220 31.92 26.99 -23.27
N ALA A 221 31.01 26.70 -24.19
CA ALA A 221 29.66 27.26 -24.15
C ALA A 221 28.82 26.63 -23.02
N TYR A 222 27.96 27.41 -22.36
CA TYR A 222 27.09 26.88 -21.31
C TYR A 222 26.09 25.82 -21.82
N SER A 223 25.72 25.87 -23.09
CA SER A 223 24.93 24.81 -23.74
C SER A 223 25.68 23.48 -23.78
N ASP A 224 26.98 23.52 -24.08
CA ASP A 224 27.81 22.31 -24.16
C ASP A 224 28.03 21.72 -22.75
N ILE A 225 28.11 22.58 -21.72
CA ILE A 225 28.13 22.16 -20.32
C ILE A 225 26.80 21.47 -19.95
N ALA A 226 25.66 22.04 -20.34
CA ALA A 226 24.35 21.43 -20.09
C ALA A 226 24.23 20.06 -20.76
N ASP A 227 24.66 19.94 -22.01
CA ASP A 227 24.66 18.68 -22.76
C ASP A 227 25.58 17.63 -22.10
N ALA A 228 26.76 18.04 -21.63
CA ALA A 228 27.68 17.16 -20.92
C ALA A 228 27.11 16.65 -19.58
N ILE A 229 26.38 17.49 -18.84
CA ILE A 229 25.68 17.07 -17.61
C ILE A 229 24.55 16.09 -17.94
N ASN A 230 23.74 16.40 -18.96
CA ASN A 230 22.65 15.55 -19.39
C ASN A 230 23.10 14.18 -19.89
N LEU A 231 24.32 14.06 -20.42
CA LEU A 231 24.88 12.76 -20.84
C LEU A 231 25.06 11.78 -19.67
N VAL A 232 25.23 12.29 -18.45
CA VAL A 232 25.41 11.49 -17.23
C VAL A 232 24.27 11.67 -16.23
N SER A 233 23.12 12.19 -16.67
CA SER A 233 21.95 12.42 -15.81
C SER A 233 21.41 11.13 -15.19
N ASP A 234 21.54 10.00 -15.89
CA ASP A 234 21.13 8.69 -15.38
C ASP A 234 21.96 8.25 -14.16
N ALA A 235 23.23 8.65 -14.10
CA ALA A 235 24.15 8.32 -13.02
C ALA A 235 24.08 9.32 -11.85
N THR A 236 23.92 10.61 -12.15
CA THR A 236 23.91 11.68 -11.13
C THR A 236 22.52 11.96 -10.57
N GLY A 237 21.47 11.83 -11.38
CA GLY A 237 20.11 12.26 -11.04
C GLY A 237 19.88 13.76 -11.21
N VAL A 238 20.71 14.44 -12.00
CA VAL A 238 20.61 15.88 -12.28
C VAL A 238 20.54 16.10 -13.79
N THR A 239 19.61 16.95 -14.22
CA THR A 239 19.50 17.46 -15.59
C THR A 239 19.90 18.92 -15.61
N ALA A 240 20.38 19.39 -16.76
CA ALA A 240 20.77 20.77 -16.96
C ALA A 240 20.07 21.36 -18.18
N SER A 241 19.69 22.63 -18.07
CA SER A 241 19.14 23.42 -19.17
C SER A 241 19.80 24.78 -19.20
N TYR A 242 20.20 25.25 -20.37
CA TYR A 242 20.68 26.62 -20.55
C TYR A 242 19.65 27.42 -21.34
N ALA A 243 19.06 28.42 -20.71
CA ALA A 243 18.09 29.30 -21.33
C ALA A 243 18.23 30.72 -20.78
N ALA A 244 18.06 31.72 -21.66
CA ALA A 244 18.06 33.15 -21.29
C ALA A 244 19.26 33.60 -20.44
N GLY A 245 20.46 33.06 -20.68
CA GLY A 245 21.68 33.44 -19.95
C GLY A 245 21.81 32.79 -18.57
N THR A 246 21.07 31.71 -18.29
CA THR A 246 21.17 30.99 -17.02
C THR A 246 21.25 29.50 -17.30
N LEU A 247 22.26 28.86 -16.71
CA LEU A 247 22.36 27.41 -16.64
C LEU A 247 21.61 26.96 -15.38
N THR A 248 20.47 26.32 -15.56
CA THR A 248 19.67 25.74 -14.48
C THR A 248 19.97 24.25 -14.39
N LEU A 249 20.38 23.80 -13.21
CA LEU A 249 20.53 22.38 -12.90
C LEU A 249 19.38 21.98 -11.99
N THR A 250 18.67 20.93 -12.36
CA THR A 250 17.47 20.47 -11.67
C THR A 250 17.53 18.96 -11.45
N SER A 251 17.20 18.51 -10.25
CA SER A 251 17.15 17.08 -9.95
C SER A 251 16.02 16.41 -10.73
N THR A 252 16.21 15.16 -11.16
CA THR A 252 15.14 14.36 -11.77
C THR A 252 14.09 13.91 -10.76
N ASP A 253 14.45 13.87 -9.48
CA ASP A 253 13.60 13.36 -8.42
C ASP A 253 12.94 14.54 -7.67
N TYR A 254 11.80 14.28 -7.05
CA TYR A 254 11.09 15.23 -6.20
C TYR A 254 11.28 14.88 -4.73
N GLY A 255 11.09 15.87 -3.86
CA GLY A 255 11.07 15.62 -2.42
C GLY A 255 12.36 15.97 -1.70
N SER A 256 12.39 15.71 -0.41
CA SER A 256 13.54 16.00 0.46
C SER A 256 14.79 15.19 0.12
N ASN A 257 14.63 14.07 -0.59
CA ASN A 257 15.72 13.25 -1.11
C ASN A 257 16.31 13.79 -2.43
N ALA A 258 15.62 14.71 -3.11
CA ALA A 258 16.14 15.38 -4.29
C ALA A 258 17.29 16.30 -3.88
N LEU A 259 18.39 16.26 -4.61
CA LEU A 259 19.60 17.02 -4.33
C LEU A 259 20.18 17.56 -5.62
N VAL A 260 20.62 18.82 -5.56
CA VAL A 260 21.60 19.36 -6.51
C VAL A 260 22.67 20.07 -5.69
N SER A 261 23.91 19.61 -5.79
CA SER A 261 25.05 20.22 -5.12
C SER A 261 26.19 20.40 -6.11
N ILE A 262 26.68 21.62 -6.23
CA ILE A 262 27.89 21.98 -6.96
C ILE A 262 28.94 22.32 -5.92
N GLU A 263 30.09 21.66 -5.99
CA GLU A 263 31.27 21.95 -5.19
C GLU A 263 32.46 22.15 -6.11
N ILE A 264 33.08 23.34 -6.10
CA ILE A 264 34.20 23.66 -6.96
C ILE A 264 35.47 23.04 -6.38
N ILE A 265 36.07 22.11 -7.11
CA ILE A 265 37.27 21.37 -6.69
C ILE A 265 38.45 21.85 -7.51
N GLY A 266 39.02 22.98 -7.14
CA GLY A 266 40.17 23.56 -7.82
C GLY A 266 40.32 25.05 -7.56
N SER A 267 41.31 25.67 -8.20
CA SER A 267 41.38 27.14 -8.25
C SER A 267 40.49 27.61 -9.39
N TYR A 268 39.34 28.21 -9.07
CA TYR A 268 38.46 28.91 -10.00
C TYR A 268 38.52 30.41 -9.70
N SER A 269 38.60 31.23 -10.75
CA SER A 269 38.70 32.69 -10.63
C SER A 269 37.59 33.45 -11.36
N GLY A 270 36.63 32.75 -11.94
CA GLY A 270 35.42 33.35 -12.52
C GLY A 270 34.42 33.73 -11.43
N ALA A 271 33.39 34.49 -11.79
CA ALA A 271 32.33 34.91 -10.88
C ALA A 271 31.01 34.17 -11.15
N GLU A 272 30.99 33.27 -12.13
CA GLU A 272 29.78 32.66 -12.68
C GLU A 272 29.33 31.45 -11.85
N PHE A 273 30.29 30.62 -11.44
CA PHE A 273 30.07 29.47 -10.59
C PHE A 273 30.39 29.79 -9.13
N ASP A 274 29.53 29.32 -8.23
CA ASP A 274 29.77 29.29 -6.80
C ASP A 274 29.37 27.92 -6.25
N ASP A 275 29.89 27.57 -5.07
CA ASP A 275 29.42 26.42 -4.34
C ASP A 275 27.93 26.61 -4.02
N ALA A 276 27.11 25.69 -4.48
CA ALA A 276 25.67 25.78 -4.33
C ALA A 276 25.09 24.43 -3.94
N ARG A 277 24.13 24.45 -3.04
CA ARG A 277 23.43 23.24 -2.62
C ARG A 277 21.97 23.57 -2.41
N ASP A 278 21.11 22.81 -3.07
CA ASP A 278 19.68 22.87 -2.89
C ASP A 278 19.10 21.46 -2.70
N THR A 279 17.98 21.40 -1.99
CA THR A 279 17.23 20.16 -1.75
C THR A 279 15.76 20.41 -2.03
N GLY A 280 15.08 19.42 -2.62
CA GLY A 280 13.64 19.50 -2.81
C GLY A 280 12.87 19.46 -1.50
N SER A 281 11.56 19.63 -1.59
CA SER A 281 10.63 19.50 -0.47
C SER A 281 9.57 18.45 -0.83
N ASP A 282 9.19 17.63 0.16
CA ASP A 282 8.16 16.61 -0.02
C ASP A 282 6.77 17.24 -0.11
N ILE A 283 5.85 16.55 -0.76
CA ILE A 283 4.44 16.92 -0.76
C ILE A 283 3.88 16.94 0.67
N GLU A 284 3.08 17.95 0.99
CA GLU A 284 2.24 17.97 2.18
C GLU A 284 0.79 17.96 1.74
N ALA A 285 0.02 17.00 2.25
CA ALA A 285 -1.40 16.89 1.95
C ALA A 285 -2.17 16.28 3.11
N SER A 286 -3.50 16.35 3.04
CA SER A 286 -4.40 15.60 3.91
C SER A 286 -5.33 14.72 3.09
N VAL A 287 -5.62 13.52 3.57
CA VAL A 287 -6.65 12.64 3.01
C VAL A 287 -7.79 12.55 4.01
N ASN A 288 -9.00 12.91 3.60
CA ASN A 288 -10.18 12.98 4.47
C ASN A 288 -9.93 13.80 5.76
N GLY A 289 -9.12 14.87 5.64
CA GLY A 289 -8.74 15.75 6.75
C GLY A 289 -7.66 15.20 7.70
N ILE A 290 -7.11 14.02 7.43
CA ILE A 290 -5.97 13.45 8.17
C ILE A 290 -4.69 13.77 7.42
N SER A 291 -3.67 14.30 8.11
CA SER A 291 -2.35 14.56 7.51
C SER A 291 -1.78 13.28 6.91
N ALA A 292 -1.44 13.33 5.63
CA ALA A 292 -0.77 12.27 4.92
C ALA A 292 0.74 12.36 5.08
N GLN A 293 1.43 11.22 4.95
CA GLN A 293 2.87 11.17 4.86
C GLN A 293 3.27 11.33 3.39
N GLY A 294 3.97 12.42 3.09
CA GLY A 294 4.58 12.66 1.79
C GLY A 294 6.01 12.14 1.68
N ASP A 295 6.37 11.63 0.52
CA ASP A 295 7.73 11.30 0.08
C ASP A 295 7.82 11.61 -1.44
N GLY A 296 8.48 12.71 -1.79
CA GLY A 296 8.39 13.27 -3.15
C GLY A 296 6.95 13.57 -3.54
N ASN A 297 6.49 13.02 -4.66
CA ASN A 297 5.10 13.12 -5.14
C ASN A 297 4.18 12.01 -4.61
N THR A 298 4.69 11.15 -3.73
CA THR A 298 3.92 10.04 -3.17
C THR A 298 3.28 10.47 -1.85
N LEU A 299 1.97 10.27 -1.75
CA LEU A 299 1.22 10.37 -0.51
C LEU A 299 0.88 8.98 0.01
N SER A 300 1.00 8.81 1.32
CA SER A 300 0.53 7.61 2.00
C SER A 300 -0.26 7.96 3.25
N VAL A 301 -1.36 7.25 3.45
CA VAL A 301 -2.20 7.36 4.64
C VAL A 301 -2.48 5.99 5.16
N LYS A 302 -2.19 5.80 6.46
CA LYS A 302 -2.45 4.56 7.16
C LYS A 302 -3.20 4.83 8.44
N THR A 303 -4.46 4.42 8.46
CA THR A 303 -5.38 4.56 9.58
C THR A 303 -6.04 3.21 9.86
N ALA A 304 -6.85 3.13 10.92
CA ALA A 304 -7.58 1.90 11.23
C ALA A 304 -8.61 1.51 10.15
N THR A 305 -9.06 2.47 9.35
CA THR A 305 -10.16 2.31 8.38
C THR A 305 -9.74 2.53 6.93
N LEU A 306 -8.54 3.05 6.67
CA LEU A 306 -8.03 3.37 5.34
C LEU A 306 -6.50 3.21 5.32
N ASP A 307 -5.98 2.38 4.41
CA ASP A 307 -4.57 2.26 4.05
C ASP A 307 -4.45 2.47 2.54
N LEU A 308 -3.84 3.58 2.15
CA LEU A 308 -3.81 4.09 0.79
C LEU A 308 -2.42 4.64 0.45
N LYS A 309 -1.97 4.39 -0.78
CA LYS A 309 -0.84 5.05 -1.40
C LYS A 309 -1.28 5.70 -2.71
N VAL A 310 -0.92 6.97 -2.91
CA VAL A 310 -1.24 7.75 -4.10
C VAL A 310 0.03 8.38 -4.62
N VAL A 311 0.25 8.32 -5.94
CA VAL A 311 1.31 9.07 -6.61
C VAL A 311 0.64 10.17 -7.42
N LEU A 312 1.03 11.41 -7.18
CA LEU A 312 0.52 12.56 -7.91
C LEU A 312 1.47 12.97 -9.03
N ASP A 313 0.91 13.60 -10.06
CA ASP A 313 1.65 14.16 -11.18
C ASP A 313 2.39 15.44 -10.78
N ASP A 314 3.47 15.74 -11.48
CA ASP A 314 4.36 16.89 -11.32
C ASP A 314 3.64 18.24 -11.49
N SER A 315 2.47 18.24 -12.13
CA SER A 315 1.61 19.42 -12.28
C SER A 315 0.75 19.73 -11.05
N THR A 316 0.79 18.88 -10.01
CA THR A 316 0.07 19.17 -8.76
C THR A 316 0.66 20.41 -8.09
N LYS A 317 -0.11 21.50 -8.11
CA LYS A 317 0.20 22.72 -7.39
C LYS A 317 -0.48 22.71 -6.03
N ALA A 318 0.12 23.44 -5.09
CA ALA A 318 -0.54 23.85 -3.85
C ALA A 318 -1.62 24.91 -4.16
N ASP A 319 -2.65 24.53 -4.91
CA ASP A 319 -3.76 25.42 -5.26
C ASP A 319 -4.92 25.31 -4.25
N GLY A 320 -4.82 24.44 -3.25
CA GLY A 320 -5.91 24.18 -2.31
C GLY A 320 -7.10 23.46 -2.95
N ASP A 321 -6.92 22.93 -4.16
CA ASP A 321 -7.87 22.08 -4.86
C ASP A 321 -7.91 20.70 -4.19
N SER A 322 -9.13 20.22 -3.95
CA SER A 322 -9.43 18.88 -3.46
C SER A 322 -9.53 17.93 -4.65
N ILE A 323 -8.83 16.80 -4.59
CA ILE A 323 -9.04 15.68 -5.52
C ILE A 323 -10.02 14.71 -4.84
N ASP A 324 -11.21 14.54 -5.41
CA ASP A 324 -12.27 13.65 -4.90
C ASP A 324 -12.40 12.30 -5.65
#